data_AF-A0A959KZ76-F1
#
_entry.id   AF-A0A959KZ76-F1
#
_cell.length_a   1.000
_cell.length_b   1.000
_cell.length_c   1.000
_cell.angle_alpha   90.00
_cell.angle_beta   90.00
_cell.angle_gamma   90.00
#
_symmetry.space_group_name_H-M   'P 1'
#
loop_
_entity.id
_entity.type
_entity.pdbx_description
1 polymer ?
#
loop_
_entity_poly.entity_id
_entity_poly.type
_entity_poly.pdbx_seq_one_letter_code
_entity_poly.pdbx_strand_id
1 'polypeptide(L)'
;MVVWEAVDSSIAYVIRHRKVGEEEWTEIVVTMNFFELTEMENCEVYEVQVQTVCARDTSGYVESLLMPAACNTAVEDLALHLNVQVFPNPFDKQLSLEITSEEYQDLIIEVLQLDGKSIRRQTTNMLPGKQHILIDNLENLASGITSSV
;
A
#
# COMPACT_ATOMS: atom_id res chain seq x y z
N MET A 1 2.85 -9.08 11.28
CA MET A 1 2.53 -9.86 12.49
C MET A 1 2.76 -11.32 12.19
N VAL A 2 3.45 -12.03 13.08
CA VAL A 2 3.69 -13.47 12.99
C VAL A 2 2.85 -14.16 14.07
N VAL A 3 2.13 -15.21 13.70
CA VAL A 3 1.29 -16.01 14.61
C VAL A 3 1.64 -17.47 14.40
N TRP A 4 1.75 -18.23 15.48
CA TRP A 4 2.01 -19.67 15.45
C TRP A 4 1.08 -20.43 16.39
N GLU A 5 1.03 -21.75 16.22
CA GLU A 5 0.26 -22.62 17.10
C GLU A 5 0.92 -22.68 18.49
N ALA A 6 0.11 -22.48 19.53
CA ALA A 6 0.59 -22.56 20.90
C ALA A 6 0.86 -24.02 21.29
N VAL A 7 1.98 -24.24 21.99
CA VAL A 7 2.34 -25.54 22.56
C VAL A 7 1.95 -25.55 24.05
N ASP A 8 1.10 -26.48 24.47
CA ASP A 8 0.52 -26.53 25.82
C ASP A 8 1.53 -26.52 26.98
N SER A 9 2.72 -27.10 26.78
CA SER A 9 3.79 -27.17 27.79
C SER A 9 4.83 -26.04 27.67
N SER A 10 4.62 -25.10 26.77
CA SER A 10 5.52 -23.96 26.59
C SER A 10 5.40 -22.97 27.75
N ILE A 11 6.54 -22.39 28.13
CA ILE A 11 6.60 -21.27 29.08
C ILE A 11 6.97 -19.96 28.38
N ALA A 12 7.61 -20.05 27.22
CA ALA A 12 7.97 -18.92 26.36
C ALA A 12 8.30 -19.40 24.94
N TYR A 13 8.50 -18.44 24.05
CA TYR A 13 9.04 -18.63 22.70
C TYR A 13 10.21 -17.67 22.52
N VAL A 14 11.25 -18.14 21.84
CA VAL A 14 12.30 -17.26 21.33
C VAL A 14 12.07 -17.10 19.84
N ILE A 15 12.01 -15.85 19.43
CA ILE A 15 11.85 -15.45 18.04
C ILE A 15 13.17 -14.85 17.63
N ARG A 16 13.66 -15.25 16.48
CA ARG A 16 14.76 -14.55 15.84
C ARG A 16 14.34 -14.02 14.49
N HIS A 17 14.76 -12.80 14.18
CA HIS A 17 14.53 -12.19 12.89
C HIS A 17 15.80 -11.51 12.37
N ARG A 18 15.92 -11.46 11.04
CA ARG A 18 16.94 -10.68 10.35
C ARG A 18 16.48 -10.36 8.94
N LYS A 19 17.13 -9.41 8.30
CA LYS A 19 16.94 -9.15 6.87
C LYS A 19 17.51 -10.32 6.06
N VAL A 20 16.81 -10.72 5.00
CA VAL A 20 17.25 -11.83 4.16
C VAL A 20 18.63 -11.53 3.60
N GLY A 21 19.59 -12.42 3.84
CA GLY A 21 20.97 -12.28 3.39
C GLY A 21 21.93 -11.68 4.42
N GLU A 22 21.45 -11.17 5.55
CA GLU A 22 22.31 -10.81 6.68
C GLU A 22 22.77 -12.03 7.46
N GLU A 23 23.91 -11.93 8.15
CA GLU A 23 24.43 -13.03 8.97
C GLU A 23 23.94 -12.93 10.42
N GLU A 24 23.79 -11.72 10.94
CA GLU A 24 23.40 -11.47 12.33
C GLU A 24 21.89 -11.64 12.54
N TRP A 25 21.50 -12.24 13.67
CA TRP A 25 20.11 -12.42 14.07
C TRP A 25 19.79 -11.55 15.29
N THR A 26 18.62 -10.91 15.27
CA THR A 26 18.05 -10.26 16.45
C THR A 26 17.11 -11.25 17.13
N GLU A 27 17.32 -11.51 18.43
CA GLU A 27 16.52 -12.45 19.22
C GLU A 27 15.62 -11.73 20.25
N ILE A 28 14.38 -12.20 20.36
CA ILE A 28 13.35 -11.65 21.24
C ILE A 28 12.64 -12.80 21.93
N VAL A 29 12.36 -12.66 23.22
CA VAL A 29 11.61 -13.65 23.99
C VAL A 29 10.20 -13.15 24.22
N VAL A 30 9.20 -13.96 23.90
CA VAL A 30 7.78 -13.66 24.13
C VAL A 30 7.09 -14.81 24.86
N THR A 31 6.00 -14.51 25.57
CA THR A 31 5.18 -15.52 26.25
C THR A 31 3.86 -15.80 25.54
N MET A 32 3.50 -14.96 24.56
CA MET A 32 2.33 -15.14 23.71
C MET A 32 2.72 -15.89 22.43
N ASN A 33 1.74 -16.45 21.73
CA ASN A 33 1.94 -17.17 20.47
C ASN A 33 1.85 -16.26 19.22
N PHE A 34 2.10 -14.96 19.41
CA PHE A 34 2.19 -13.99 18.34
C PHE A 34 3.26 -12.94 18.64
N PHE A 35 3.77 -12.32 17.58
CA PHE A 35 4.74 -11.25 17.68
C PHE A 35 4.55 -10.25 16.52
N GLU A 36 4.62 -8.98 16.88
CA GLU A 36 4.59 -7.87 15.93
C GLU A 36 6.01 -7.37 15.73
N LEU A 37 6.57 -7.62 14.54
CA LEU A 37 7.81 -6.97 14.13
C LEU A 37 7.50 -5.53 13.72
N THR A 38 7.85 -4.60 14.59
CA THR A 38 7.82 -3.15 14.34
C THR A 38 9.21 -2.69 13.88
N GLU A 39 9.30 -1.58 13.15
CA GLU A 39 10.57 -1.01 12.66
C GLU A 39 11.25 -1.78 11.51
N MET A 40 10.48 -2.41 10.63
CA MET A 40 11.02 -3.00 9.40
C MET A 40 11.47 -1.91 8.42
N GLU A 41 12.62 -2.12 7.78
CA GLU A 41 13.05 -1.29 6.66
C GLU A 41 12.12 -1.44 5.45
N ASN A 42 11.86 -0.32 4.77
CA ASN A 42 10.95 -0.26 3.63
C ASN A 42 11.48 -1.08 2.44
N CYS A 43 10.59 -1.79 1.75
CA CYS A 43 10.91 -2.65 0.60
C CYS A 43 11.90 -3.78 0.89
N GLU A 44 12.08 -4.15 2.16
CA GLU A 44 12.96 -5.25 2.55
C GLU A 44 12.17 -6.50 2.94
N VAL A 45 12.81 -7.66 2.83
CA VAL A 45 12.25 -8.94 3.28
C VAL A 45 13.02 -9.42 4.50
N TYR A 46 12.29 -9.76 5.55
CA TYR A 46 12.84 -10.35 6.76
C TYR A 46 12.55 -11.84 6.78
N GLU A 47 13.49 -12.63 7.28
CA GLU A 47 13.23 -13.99 7.69
C GLU A 47 13.04 -14.05 9.21
N VAL A 48 12.04 -14.81 9.63
CA VAL A 48 11.66 -14.97 11.03
C VAL A 48 11.62 -16.46 11.34
N GLN A 49 12.20 -16.84 12.48
CA GLN A 49 12.16 -18.20 12.99
C GLN A 49 11.71 -18.19 14.45
N VAL A 50 11.00 -19.24 14.83
CA VAL A 50 10.45 -19.42 16.18
C VAL A 50 10.99 -20.71 16.77
N GLN A 51 11.43 -20.67 18.02
CA GLN A 51 11.70 -21.86 18.83
C GLN A 51 10.86 -21.82 20.10
N THR A 52 10.41 -22.99 20.54
CA THR A 52 9.57 -23.15 21.74
C THR A 52 10.46 -23.42 22.94
N VAL A 53 10.23 -22.70 24.04
CA VAL A 53 10.87 -22.93 25.33
C VAL A 53 9.88 -23.60 26.27
N CYS A 54 10.21 -24.80 26.72
CA CYS A 54 9.47 -25.56 27.72
C CYS A 54 10.23 -25.53 29.06
N ALA A 55 9.57 -25.93 30.16
CA ALA A 55 10.16 -25.88 31.50
C ALA A 55 11.45 -26.71 31.69
N ARG A 56 11.71 -27.68 30.81
CA ARG A 56 12.86 -28.59 30.91
C ARG A 56 13.67 -28.74 29.62
N ASP A 57 13.20 -28.16 28.52
CA ASP A 57 13.81 -28.34 27.21
C ASP A 57 13.44 -27.18 26.28
N THR A 58 14.23 -26.99 25.22
CA THR A 58 14.01 -25.98 24.18
C THR A 58 14.08 -26.66 22.83
N SER A 59 13.08 -26.41 21.98
CA SER A 59 13.08 -26.97 20.63
C SER A 59 14.16 -26.33 19.75
N GLY A 60 14.48 -26.96 18.62
CA GLY A 60 15.14 -26.23 17.53
C GLY A 60 14.23 -25.14 16.96
N TYR A 61 14.83 -24.20 16.22
CA TYR A 61 14.10 -23.26 15.39
C TYR A 61 13.36 -24.01 14.27
N VAL A 62 12.11 -23.62 14.03
CA VAL A 62 11.33 -24.10 12.89
C VAL A 62 11.79 -23.44 11.58
N GLU A 63 11.22 -23.87 10.47
CA GLU A 63 11.49 -23.31 9.14
C GLU A 63 11.29 -21.79 9.10
N SER A 64 12.12 -21.08 8.31
CA SER A 64 12.04 -19.63 8.14
C SER A 64 10.71 -19.22 7.52
N LEU A 65 9.98 -18.35 8.21
CA LEU A 65 8.87 -17.60 7.63
C LEU A 65 9.42 -16.31 7.01
N LEU A 66 9.10 -16.06 5.74
CA LEU A 66 9.42 -14.81 5.07
C LEU A 66 8.33 -13.77 5.33
N MET A 67 8.73 -12.59 5.79
CA MET A 67 7.85 -11.47 6.05
C MET A 67 8.31 -10.25 5.23
N PRO A 68 7.61 -9.94 4.13
CA PRO A 68 7.90 -8.73 3.35
C PRO A 68 7.45 -7.50 4.14
N ALA A 69 8.31 -6.49 4.24
CA ALA A 69 7.93 -5.17 4.69
C ALA A 69 7.01 -4.50 3.65
N ALA A 70 6.25 -3.50 4.08
CA ALA A 70 5.62 -2.60 3.14
C ALA A 70 6.71 -1.98 2.24
N CYS A 71 6.37 -1.76 0.98
CA CYS A 71 7.20 -1.05 0.04
C CYS A 71 6.50 0.24 -0.32
N ASN A 72 6.66 1.23 0.54
CA ASN A 72 6.18 2.59 0.38
C ASN A 72 7.10 3.25 -0.64
N THR A 73 6.90 2.98 -1.92
CA THR A 73 7.51 3.79 -2.96
C THR A 73 6.91 5.20 -2.91
N ALA A 74 7.64 6.24 -3.35
CA ALA A 74 7.05 7.59 -3.47
C ALA A 74 5.86 7.64 -4.47
N VAL A 75 5.70 6.55 -5.23
CA VAL A 75 4.45 6.15 -5.84
C VAL A 75 3.82 5.15 -4.89
N GLU A 76 3.30 5.62 -3.76
CA GLU A 76 2.15 4.92 -3.20
C GLU A 76 1.09 5.30 -4.23
N ASP A 77 0.87 4.39 -5.19
CA ASP A 77 -0.37 4.39 -5.93
C ASP A 77 -1.37 4.26 -4.81
N LEU A 78 -1.85 5.41 -4.29
CA LEU A 78 -3.04 5.44 -3.47
C LEU A 78 -3.93 4.54 -4.29
N ALA A 79 -4.26 3.36 -3.76
CA ALA A 79 -5.26 2.52 -4.35
C ALA A 79 -6.58 3.27 -4.16
N LEU A 80 -6.70 4.40 -4.85
CA LEU A 80 -7.92 4.93 -5.37
C LEU A 80 -8.43 3.71 -6.12
N HIS A 81 -9.43 3.05 -5.55
CA HIS A 81 -10.26 2.06 -6.21
C HIS A 81 -11.09 2.75 -7.31
N LEU A 82 -10.47 3.71 -8.01
CA LEU A 82 -11.01 4.60 -9.01
C LEU A 82 -10.34 4.25 -10.32
N ASN A 83 -11.09 3.58 -11.18
CA ASN A 83 -10.72 3.55 -12.58
C ASN A 83 -11.13 4.88 -13.19
N VAL A 84 -10.17 5.71 -13.61
CA VAL A 84 -10.41 6.99 -14.28
C VAL A 84 -10.03 6.87 -15.75
N GLN A 85 -10.99 7.14 -16.64
CA GLN A 85 -10.74 7.26 -18.08
C GLN A 85 -11.07 8.66 -18.55
N VAL A 86 -10.30 9.21 -19.49
CA VAL A 86 -10.45 10.59 -19.95
C VAL A 86 -10.70 10.61 -21.46
N PHE A 87 -11.80 11.24 -21.88
CA PHE A 87 -12.19 11.32 -23.28
C PHE A 87 -12.77 12.70 -23.66
N PRO A 88 -12.64 13.16 -24.90
CA PRO A 88 -11.70 12.65 -25.89
C PRO A 88 -10.27 13.07 -25.50
N ASN A 89 -9.28 12.19 -25.70
CA ASN A 89 -7.87 12.56 -25.65
C ASN A 89 -7.30 12.32 -27.06
N PRO A 90 -6.95 13.36 -27.84
CA PRO A 90 -6.93 14.79 -27.51
C PRO A 90 -8.31 15.46 -27.36
N PHE A 91 -8.39 16.52 -26.54
CA PHE A 91 -9.60 17.33 -26.35
C PHE A 91 -9.46 18.72 -27.00
N ASP A 92 -10.61 19.39 -27.20
CA ASP A 92 -10.68 20.77 -27.70
C ASP A 92 -11.12 21.73 -26.58
N LYS A 93 -12.43 21.75 -26.27
CA LYS A 93 -13.03 22.68 -25.29
C LYS A 93 -13.45 22.04 -23.97
N GLN A 94 -13.62 20.72 -23.99
CA GLN A 94 -14.16 19.94 -22.89
C GLN A 94 -13.55 18.55 -22.87
N LEU A 95 -13.44 17.97 -21.68
CA LEU A 95 -13.13 16.57 -21.47
C LEU A 95 -14.21 15.94 -20.58
N SER A 96 -14.38 14.64 -20.72
CA SER A 96 -15.21 13.80 -19.88
C SER A 96 -14.32 12.83 -19.13
N LEU A 97 -14.52 12.79 -17.82
CA LEU A 97 -13.93 11.80 -16.94
C LEU A 97 -14.98 10.72 -16.72
N GLU A 98 -14.60 9.48 -16.95
CA GLU A 98 -15.35 8.31 -16.56
C GLU A 98 -14.67 7.71 -15.34
N ILE A 99 -15.31 7.83 -14.18
CA ILE A 99 -14.74 7.41 -12.90
C ILE A 99 -15.64 6.32 -12.31
N THR A 100 -15.06 5.16 -12.02
CA THR A 100 -15.77 4.08 -11.30
C THR A 100 -15.31 4.07 -9.86
N SER A 101 -16.22 4.26 -8.90
CA SER A 101 -15.95 4.17 -7.47
C SER A 101 -16.56 2.90 -6.87
N GLU A 102 -15.91 2.28 -5.90
CA GLU A 102 -16.48 1.13 -5.16
C GLU A 102 -17.30 1.59 -3.93
N GLU A 103 -17.08 2.82 -3.48
CA GLU A 103 -17.67 3.37 -2.26
C GLU A 103 -18.22 4.80 -2.45
N TYR A 104 -18.94 5.28 -1.43
CA TYR A 104 -19.35 6.68 -1.33
C TYR A 104 -18.17 7.53 -0.85
N GLN A 105 -17.71 8.47 -1.68
CA GLN A 105 -16.58 9.34 -1.32
C GLN A 105 -16.67 10.70 -2.01
N ASP A 106 -16.18 11.75 -1.37
CA ASP A 106 -16.03 13.06 -2.02
C ASP A 106 -14.69 13.11 -2.76
N LEU A 107 -14.72 13.44 -4.05
CA LEU A 107 -13.53 13.59 -4.88
C LEU A 107 -13.33 15.04 -5.26
N ILE A 108 -12.09 15.52 -5.16
CA ILE A 108 -11.66 16.80 -5.73
C ILE A 108 -10.92 16.49 -7.03
N ILE A 109 -11.46 16.98 -8.14
CA ILE A 109 -10.88 16.89 -9.46
C ILE A 109 -10.16 18.20 -9.71
N GLU A 110 -8.86 18.13 -9.97
CA GLU A 110 -8.03 19.28 -10.31
C GLU A 110 -7.34 19.07 -11.66
N VAL A 111 -7.56 19.99 -12.59
CA VAL A 111 -6.91 20.02 -13.89
C VAL A 111 -5.72 20.99 -13.79
N LEU A 112 -4.54 20.49 -14.07
CA LEU A 112 -3.27 21.21 -13.99
C LEU A 112 -2.65 21.39 -15.38
N GLN A 113 -1.96 22.51 -15.58
CA GLN A 113 -1.05 22.69 -16.71
C GLN A 113 0.27 21.94 -16.45
N LEU A 114 1.11 21.81 -17.48
CA LEU A 114 2.44 21.19 -17.38
C LEU A 114 3.40 21.96 -16.44
N ASP A 115 3.12 23.24 -16.20
CA ASP A 115 3.85 24.07 -15.24
C ASP A 115 3.33 23.92 -13.79
N GLY A 116 2.37 23.02 -13.56
CA GLY A 116 1.74 22.77 -12.27
C GLY A 116 0.66 23.78 -11.87
N LYS A 117 0.33 24.76 -12.72
CA LYS A 117 -0.72 25.73 -12.43
C LYS A 117 -2.10 25.08 -12.53
N SER A 118 -2.92 25.23 -11.49
CA SER A 118 -4.31 24.76 -11.52
C SER A 118 -5.18 25.63 -12.42
N ILE A 119 -5.80 24.96 -13.39
CA ILE A 119 -6.74 25.55 -14.36
C ILE A 119 -8.14 25.45 -13.80
N ARG A 120 -8.47 24.27 -13.28
CA ARG A 120 -9.82 23.93 -12.86
C ARG A 120 -9.77 23.07 -11.62
N ARG A 121 -10.66 23.36 -10.68
CA ARG A 121 -10.91 22.54 -9.50
C ARG A 121 -12.42 22.34 -9.35
N GLN A 122 -12.85 21.11 -9.18
CA GLN A 122 -14.25 20.74 -9.02
C GLN A 122 -14.38 19.65 -7.96
N THR A 123 -15.34 19.81 -7.05
CA THR A 123 -15.70 18.78 -6.08
C THR A 123 -16.88 17.98 -6.61
N THR A 124 -16.84 16.66 -6.49
CA THR A 124 -17.93 15.75 -6.85
C THR A 124 -18.17 14.75 -5.74
N ASN A 125 -19.43 14.38 -5.53
CA ASN A 125 -19.78 13.27 -4.66
C ASN A 125 -19.79 12.01 -5.53
N MET A 126 -18.92 11.06 -5.19
CA MET A 126 -18.89 9.76 -5.85
C MET A 126 -19.87 8.81 -5.18
N LEU A 127 -20.65 8.13 -6.01
CA LEU A 127 -21.48 7.00 -5.60
C LEU A 127 -20.78 5.70 -6.02
N PRO A 128 -21.04 4.58 -5.35
CA PRO A 128 -20.62 3.27 -5.86
C PRO A 128 -21.13 3.06 -7.29
N GLY A 129 -20.23 2.66 -8.18
CA GLY A 129 -20.47 2.48 -9.60
C GLY A 129 -19.77 3.51 -10.48
N LYS A 130 -20.13 3.48 -11.77
CA LYS A 130 -19.54 4.28 -12.83
C LYS A 130 -20.26 5.62 -12.98
N GLN A 131 -19.51 6.72 -12.96
CA GLN A 131 -20.01 8.07 -13.14
C GLN A 131 -19.26 8.81 -14.25
N HIS A 132 -20.01 9.60 -15.00
CA HIS A 132 -19.49 10.45 -16.06
C HIS A 132 -19.50 11.90 -15.58
N ILE A 133 -18.34 12.54 -15.61
CA ILE A 133 -18.15 13.92 -15.16
C ILE A 133 -17.66 14.73 -16.36
N LEU A 134 -18.36 15.81 -16.68
CA LEU A 134 -17.97 16.74 -17.73
C LEU A 134 -17.13 17.86 -17.13
N ILE A 135 -15.99 18.14 -17.73
CA ILE A 135 -15.14 19.29 -17.44
C ILE A 135 -15.14 20.17 -18.70
N ASP A 136 -15.75 21.34 -18.60
CA ASP A 136 -15.92 22.30 -19.69
C ASP A 136 -14.98 23.52 -19.56
N ASN A 137 -15.08 24.45 -20.52
CA ASN A 137 -14.33 25.72 -20.53
C ASN A 137 -12.79 25.57 -20.50
N LEU A 138 -12.26 24.52 -21.13
CA LEU A 138 -10.83 24.26 -21.25
C LEU A 138 -10.16 24.96 -22.44
N GLU A 139 -10.84 25.95 -23.04
CA GLU A 139 -10.46 26.58 -24.31
C GLU A 139 -9.15 27.39 -24.28
N ASN A 140 -8.63 27.69 -23.08
CA ASN A 140 -7.40 28.49 -22.87
C ASN A 140 -6.18 27.63 -22.53
N LEU A 141 -6.23 26.32 -22.76
CA LEU A 141 -5.09 25.43 -22.51
C LEU A 141 -4.10 25.46 -23.66
N ALA A 142 -2.82 25.67 -23.31
CA ALA A 142 -1.74 25.58 -24.27
C ALA A 142 -1.77 24.20 -24.94
N SER A 143 -1.90 24.17 -26.26
CA SER A 143 -1.88 22.95 -27.06
C SER A 143 -0.56 22.20 -26.83
N GLY A 144 -0.64 20.99 -26.27
CA GLY A 144 0.56 20.15 -26.04
C GLY A 144 0.55 19.24 -24.81
N ILE A 145 -0.59 18.95 -24.17
CA ILE A 145 -0.62 17.99 -23.06
C ILE A 145 -0.65 16.57 -23.67
N THR A 146 0.50 15.90 -23.69
CA THR A 146 0.57 14.44 -23.91
C THR A 146 0.44 13.75 -22.56
N SER A 147 -0.56 12.88 -22.41
CA SER A 147 -0.65 11.97 -21.27
C SER A 147 0.51 10.96 -21.38
N SER A 148 1.51 11.09 -20.52
CA SER A 148 2.49 10.02 -20.34
C SER A 148 1.91 9.10 -19.26
N VAL A 149 1.67 7.84 -19.66
CA VAL A 149 1.34 6.73 -18.75
C VAL A 149 2.56 6.40 -17.92
#